data_AF-A0A3D6E8G2-F1
#
_entry.id   AF-A0A3D6E8G2-F1
#
_cell.length_a   1.000
_cell.length_b   1.000
_cell.length_c   1.000
_cell.angle_alpha   90.00
_cell.angle_beta   90.00
_cell.angle_gamma   90.00
#
_symmetry.space_group_name_H-M   'P 1'
#
loop_
_entity.id
_entity.type
_entity.pdbx_description
1 polymer ?
#
loop_
_entity_poly.entity_id
_entity_poly.type
_entity_poly.pdbx_seq_one_letter_code
_entity_poly.pdbx_strand_id
1 'polypeptide(L)'
;MKKWIDHIAKRAFTVSGFVTSAIILLIIGFLFTEAVGLFNNPIVEDGYTLVVNKENPIKSLSSQQIKDLFDEEIVNWKELGGSDIPVQTFRLEDLSKHYSEEELGSEYEYAGKKIGDLIRRNQGMIAFVPQNLIQNEPDIRMLEDRDIPAKDVLLGTEWYPTATPSPIFGILPLLYGTLWVSFFAILIALPFGLSVAIYMSEVANPKIRNILKPIIELLNGIPSVVYGFFGLAVIVPLLQNTFDLPVGESGLAGSIILAIMALPTIITVAEDAMSNCPRSMREASLALGSTQWQTIYKVVIPSSISGITSGVVLGIGRAIGETMAVLMVTGNAAVIPTSILEPLRTILATIAAELGEAPAGGAHYQSLFLLGVILFFITLFINSCVEIVSSRNKIKN
;
A
#
# COMPACT_ATOMS: atom_id res chain seq x y z
N MET A 1 -29.66 27.40 35.62
CA MET A 1 -29.14 27.47 34.24
C MET A 1 -27.76 26.82 34.08
N LYS A 2 -26.67 27.27 34.76
CA LYS A 2 -25.32 26.67 34.60
C LYS A 2 -25.25 25.13 34.78
N LYS A 3 -25.81 24.58 35.87
CA LYS A 3 -25.83 23.12 36.10
C LYS A 3 -26.57 22.31 35.01
N TRP A 4 -27.57 22.91 34.38
CA TRP A 4 -28.35 22.26 33.31
C TRP A 4 -27.56 22.26 32.00
N ILE A 5 -26.88 23.38 31.69
CA ILE A 5 -25.96 23.51 30.57
C ILE A 5 -24.78 22.54 30.71
N ASP A 6 -24.17 22.43 31.90
CA ASP A 6 -23.07 21.49 32.17
C ASP A 6 -23.50 20.03 31.98
N HIS A 7 -24.73 19.69 32.38
CA HIS A 7 -25.27 18.34 32.24
C HIS A 7 -25.54 17.98 30.77
N ILE A 8 -26.07 18.93 30.00
CA ILE A 8 -26.27 18.78 28.56
C ILE A 8 -24.93 18.67 27.85
N ALA A 9 -23.96 19.53 28.16
CA ALA A 9 -22.63 19.51 27.57
C ALA A 9 -21.93 18.17 27.83
N LYS A 10 -21.95 17.67 29.08
CA LYS A 10 -21.39 16.35 29.41
C LYS A 10 -22.06 15.23 28.60
N ARG A 11 -23.40 15.21 28.53
CA ARG A 11 -24.12 14.21 27.73
C ARG A 11 -23.80 14.32 26.25
N ALA A 12 -23.69 15.54 25.72
CA ALA A 12 -23.32 15.77 24.32
C ALA A 12 -21.91 15.24 24.02
N PHE A 13 -20.93 15.50 24.89
CA PHE A 13 -19.57 14.97 24.73
C PHE A 13 -19.52 13.44 24.82
N THR A 14 -20.25 12.84 25.76
CA THR A 14 -20.31 11.38 25.88
C THR A 14 -20.98 10.74 24.67
N VAL A 15 -22.09 11.29 24.19
CA VAL A 15 -22.78 10.81 22.98
C VAL A 15 -21.87 10.97 21.76
N SER A 16 -21.21 12.12 21.60
CA SER A 16 -20.27 12.35 20.49
C SER A 16 -19.11 11.36 20.50
N GLY A 17 -18.48 11.12 21.66
CA GLY A 17 -17.41 10.14 21.79
C GLY A 17 -17.87 8.71 21.50
N PHE A 18 -19.06 8.35 21.98
CA PHE A 18 -19.67 7.04 21.70
C PHE A 18 -19.97 6.84 20.22
N VAL A 19 -20.62 7.82 19.58
CA VAL A 19 -20.96 7.79 18.15
C VAL A 19 -19.70 7.69 17.31
N THR A 20 -18.66 8.46 17.62
CA THR A 20 -17.37 8.40 16.92
C THR A 20 -16.75 7.02 17.03
N SER A 21 -16.73 6.44 18.24
CA SER A 21 -16.17 5.10 18.47
C SER A 21 -16.98 4.02 17.74
N ALA A 22 -18.31 4.11 17.76
CA ALA A 22 -19.18 3.18 17.06
C ALA A 22 -18.99 3.25 15.54
N ILE A 23 -18.88 4.46 14.97
CA ILE A 23 -18.61 4.65 13.54
C ILE A 23 -17.25 4.06 13.16
N ILE A 24 -16.19 4.31 13.96
CA ILE A 24 -14.87 3.73 13.72
C ILE A 24 -14.94 2.20 13.71
N LEU A 25 -15.63 1.59 14.67
CA LEU A 25 -15.81 0.14 14.72
C LEU A 25 -16.60 -0.39 13.52
N LEU A 26 -17.61 0.34 13.04
CA LEU A 26 -18.35 -0.02 11.83
C LEU A 26 -17.47 0.06 10.57
N ILE A 27 -16.65 1.11 10.44
CA ILE A 27 -15.70 1.26 9.32
C ILE A 27 -14.68 0.12 9.34
N ILE A 28 -14.13 -0.21 10.51
CA ILE A 28 -13.20 -1.33 10.66
C ILE A 28 -13.92 -2.66 10.33
N GLY A 29 -15.13 -2.86 10.84
CA GLY A 29 -15.92 -4.06 10.55
C GLY A 29 -16.17 -4.22 9.04
N PHE A 30 -16.56 -3.15 8.36
CA PHE A 30 -16.75 -3.12 6.91
C PHE A 30 -15.45 -3.43 6.16
N LEU A 31 -14.36 -2.74 6.51
CA LEU A 31 -13.04 -2.95 5.91
C LEU A 31 -12.58 -4.41 5.99
N PHE A 32 -12.75 -5.05 7.15
CA PHE A 32 -12.39 -6.46 7.34
C PHE A 32 -13.34 -7.41 6.63
N THR A 33 -14.63 -7.08 6.54
CA THR A 33 -15.62 -7.91 5.85
C THR A 33 -15.30 -7.97 4.35
N GLU A 34 -15.05 -6.83 3.71
CA GLU A 34 -14.67 -6.76 2.31
C GLU A 34 -13.31 -7.45 2.06
N ALA A 35 -12.33 -7.24 2.94
CA ALA A 35 -11.01 -7.87 2.82
C ALA A 35 -11.06 -9.40 2.88
N VAL A 36 -11.89 -9.97 3.77
CA VAL A 36 -12.08 -11.43 3.85
C VAL A 36 -12.86 -11.97 2.65
N GLY A 37 -13.75 -11.14 2.07
CA GLY A 37 -14.50 -11.47 0.85
C GLY A 37 -13.60 -11.90 -0.29
N LEU A 38 -12.40 -11.31 -0.42
CA LEU A 38 -11.43 -11.64 -1.47
C LEU A 38 -11.20 -13.15 -1.60
N PHE A 39 -11.02 -13.84 -0.46
CA PHE A 39 -10.67 -15.26 -0.42
C PHE A 39 -11.84 -16.20 -0.69
N ASN A 40 -13.02 -15.65 -1.00
CA ASN A 40 -14.18 -16.40 -1.49
C ASN A 40 -14.45 -16.15 -2.99
N ASN A 41 -13.59 -15.38 -3.67
CA ASN A 41 -13.70 -15.17 -5.11
C ASN A 41 -12.97 -16.29 -5.86
N PRO A 42 -13.50 -16.71 -7.02
CA PRO A 42 -12.80 -17.62 -7.92
C PRO A 42 -11.48 -17.04 -8.42
N ILE A 43 -10.57 -17.93 -8.82
CA ILE A 43 -9.29 -17.59 -9.44
C ILE A 43 -9.51 -17.06 -10.87
N VAL A 44 -10.54 -17.56 -11.56
CA VAL A 44 -10.93 -17.11 -12.90
C VAL A 44 -12.03 -16.05 -12.79
N GLU A 45 -12.05 -15.10 -13.72
CA GLU A 45 -13.08 -14.06 -13.76
C GLU A 45 -14.50 -14.63 -13.79
N ASP A 46 -15.40 -14.02 -13.01
CA ASP A 46 -16.81 -14.43 -12.89
C ASP A 46 -17.48 -14.55 -14.27
N GLY A 47 -18.09 -15.72 -14.51
CA GLY A 47 -18.78 -16.02 -15.78
C GLY A 47 -17.88 -16.61 -16.87
N TYR A 48 -16.57 -16.68 -16.65
CA TYR A 48 -15.63 -17.39 -17.51
C TYR A 48 -15.12 -18.68 -16.85
N THR A 49 -14.53 -19.56 -17.65
CA THR A 49 -13.93 -20.79 -17.15
C THR A 49 -12.76 -21.21 -18.03
N LEU A 50 -11.86 -21.99 -17.45
CA LEU A 50 -10.76 -22.62 -18.18
C LEU A 50 -11.17 -24.04 -18.56
N VAL A 51 -11.07 -24.35 -19.84
CA VAL A 51 -11.49 -25.63 -20.40
C VAL A 51 -10.31 -26.30 -21.10
N VAL A 52 -10.13 -27.58 -20.80
CA VAL A 52 -9.11 -28.43 -21.41
C VAL A 52 -9.75 -29.69 -21.99
N ASN A 53 -8.98 -30.40 -22.81
CA ASN A 53 -9.39 -31.71 -23.29
C ASN A 53 -9.62 -32.68 -22.11
N LYS A 54 -10.62 -33.57 -22.22
CA LYS A 54 -10.96 -34.54 -21.17
C LYS A 54 -9.82 -35.50 -20.80
N GLU A 55 -8.92 -35.79 -21.73
CA GLU A 55 -7.73 -36.62 -21.52
C GLU A 55 -6.60 -35.88 -20.79
N ASN A 56 -6.67 -34.55 -20.66
CA ASN A 56 -5.66 -33.78 -19.94
C ASN A 56 -5.70 -34.16 -18.43
N PRO A 57 -4.58 -34.58 -17.83
CA PRO A 57 -4.55 -35.01 -16.43
C PRO A 57 -4.67 -33.87 -15.42
N ILE A 58 -4.41 -32.61 -15.84
CA ILE A 58 -4.48 -31.43 -14.98
C ILE A 58 -5.93 -31.18 -14.56
N LYS A 59 -6.12 -30.85 -13.27
CA LYS A 59 -7.43 -30.61 -12.67
C LYS A 59 -7.64 -29.18 -12.19
N SER A 60 -6.58 -28.54 -11.73
CA SER A 60 -6.60 -27.16 -11.24
C SER A 60 -5.26 -26.51 -11.50
N LEU A 61 -5.26 -25.19 -11.57
CA LEU A 61 -4.10 -24.34 -11.78
C LEU A 61 -4.16 -23.17 -10.79
N SER A 62 -3.00 -22.69 -10.36
CA SER A 62 -2.89 -21.43 -9.62
C SER A 62 -2.96 -20.23 -10.55
N SER A 63 -3.27 -19.04 -10.03
CA SER A 63 -3.28 -17.78 -10.81
C SER A 63 -1.97 -17.56 -11.56
N GLN A 64 -0.82 -17.85 -10.93
CA GLN A 64 0.49 -17.73 -11.56
C GLN A 64 0.63 -18.68 -12.75
N GLN A 65 0.31 -19.97 -12.57
CA GLN A 65 0.40 -20.95 -13.66
C GLN A 65 -0.55 -20.60 -14.81
N ILE A 66 -1.73 -20.04 -14.53
CA ILE A 66 -2.65 -19.57 -15.55
C ILE A 66 -2.02 -18.42 -16.34
N LYS A 67 -1.44 -17.42 -15.65
CA LYS A 67 -0.71 -16.34 -16.33
C LYS A 67 0.42 -16.90 -17.20
N ASP A 68 1.31 -17.71 -16.63
CA ASP A 68 2.50 -18.21 -17.33
C ASP A 68 2.14 -19.06 -18.56
N LEU A 69 1.00 -19.77 -18.55
CA LEU A 69 0.46 -20.46 -19.72
C LEU A 69 -0.02 -19.49 -20.81
N PHE A 70 -0.75 -18.44 -20.43
CA PHE A 70 -1.33 -17.48 -21.37
C PHE A 70 -0.34 -16.42 -21.88
N ASP A 71 0.77 -16.22 -21.16
CA ASP A 71 1.92 -15.40 -21.56
C ASP A 71 2.98 -16.20 -22.34
N GLU A 72 2.71 -17.47 -22.65
CA GLU A 72 3.60 -18.39 -23.39
C GLU A 72 4.95 -18.66 -22.69
N GLU A 73 5.04 -18.46 -21.37
CA GLU A 73 6.21 -18.84 -20.57
C GLU A 73 6.24 -20.35 -20.32
N ILE A 74 5.07 -20.96 -20.08
CA ILE A 74 4.89 -22.41 -20.01
C ILE A 74 4.36 -22.92 -21.35
N VAL A 75 5.23 -23.58 -22.11
CA VAL A 75 4.92 -24.05 -23.47
C VAL A 75 4.60 -25.54 -23.53
N ASN A 76 4.78 -26.30 -22.45
CA ASN A 76 4.53 -27.74 -22.42
C ASN A 76 3.83 -28.19 -21.13
N TRP A 77 2.79 -29.02 -21.27
CA TRP A 77 2.01 -29.54 -20.14
C TRP A 77 2.83 -30.35 -19.13
N LYS A 78 3.94 -30.93 -19.57
CA LYS A 78 4.88 -31.68 -18.71
C LYS A 78 5.44 -30.85 -17.56
N GLU A 79 5.62 -29.54 -17.77
CA GLU A 79 6.12 -28.62 -16.74
C GLU A 79 5.15 -28.48 -15.56
N LEU A 80 3.87 -28.73 -15.82
CA LEU A 80 2.79 -28.71 -14.83
C LEU A 80 2.44 -30.12 -14.32
N GLY A 81 3.23 -31.14 -14.66
CA GLY A 81 2.97 -32.54 -14.31
C GLY A 81 1.97 -33.25 -15.23
N GLY A 82 1.71 -32.68 -16.40
CA GLY A 82 0.87 -33.26 -17.44
C GLY A 82 1.63 -34.13 -18.45
N SER A 83 0.96 -34.44 -19.56
CA SER A 83 1.54 -35.18 -20.69
C SER A 83 2.58 -34.34 -21.43
N ASP A 84 3.53 -34.98 -22.13
CA ASP A 84 4.54 -34.30 -22.95
C ASP A 84 3.93 -33.81 -24.28
N ILE A 85 3.11 -32.76 -24.17
CA ILE A 85 2.32 -32.17 -25.25
C ILE A 85 2.49 -30.65 -25.18
N PRO A 86 2.72 -29.97 -26.31
CA PRO A 86 2.80 -28.51 -26.34
C PRO A 86 1.45 -27.89 -25.92
N VAL A 87 1.53 -26.82 -25.15
CA VAL A 87 0.36 -26.03 -24.75
C VAL A 87 -0.07 -25.17 -25.93
N GLN A 88 -1.37 -25.13 -26.19
CA GLN A 88 -1.96 -24.16 -27.11
C GLN A 88 -3.06 -23.38 -26.38
N THR A 89 -2.89 -22.07 -26.28
CA THR A 89 -3.88 -21.18 -25.66
C THR A 89 -4.96 -20.81 -26.65
N PHE A 90 -6.18 -20.61 -26.16
CA PHE A 90 -7.32 -20.19 -26.96
C PHE A 90 -8.17 -19.20 -26.16
N ARG A 91 -8.44 -18.03 -26.74
CA ARG A 91 -9.42 -17.07 -26.23
C ARG A 91 -10.63 -17.01 -27.15
N LEU A 92 -11.78 -16.57 -26.65
CA LEU A 92 -12.98 -16.41 -27.48
C LEU A 92 -12.73 -15.54 -28.73
N GLU A 93 -11.85 -14.55 -28.62
CA GLU A 93 -11.45 -13.65 -29.72
C GLU A 93 -10.77 -14.40 -30.89
N ASP A 94 -10.10 -15.52 -30.59
CA ASP A 94 -9.42 -16.35 -31.60
C ASP A 94 -10.42 -17.13 -32.47
N LEU A 95 -11.69 -17.22 -32.06
CA LEU A 95 -12.70 -17.97 -32.79
C LEU A 95 -12.87 -17.49 -34.24
N SER A 96 -12.73 -16.17 -34.45
CA SER A 96 -12.77 -15.51 -35.76
C SER A 96 -11.62 -15.92 -36.70
N LYS A 97 -10.50 -16.42 -36.15
CA LYS A 97 -9.35 -16.92 -36.94
C LYS A 97 -9.60 -18.33 -37.47
N HIS A 98 -10.51 -19.08 -36.84
CA HIS A 98 -10.76 -20.49 -37.13
C HIS A 98 -12.05 -20.75 -37.91
N TYR A 99 -13.05 -19.89 -37.76
CA TYR A 99 -14.38 -20.06 -38.36
C TYR A 99 -14.91 -18.75 -38.93
N SER A 100 -15.66 -18.84 -40.04
CA SER A 100 -16.34 -17.67 -40.61
C SER A 100 -17.60 -17.30 -39.83
N GLU A 101 -18.08 -16.06 -39.96
CA GLU A 101 -19.32 -15.60 -39.31
C GLU A 101 -20.54 -16.49 -39.67
N GLU A 102 -20.60 -17.01 -40.89
CA GLU A 102 -21.65 -17.94 -41.33
C GLU A 102 -21.63 -19.27 -40.55
N GLU A 103 -20.45 -19.73 -40.13
CA GLU A 103 -20.28 -20.98 -39.37
C GLU A 103 -20.57 -20.83 -37.88
N LEU A 104 -20.47 -19.60 -37.36
CA LEU A 104 -20.73 -19.27 -35.97
C LEU A 104 -22.21 -18.91 -35.72
N GLY A 105 -22.92 -18.48 -36.77
CA GLY A 105 -24.28 -17.98 -36.69
C GLY A 105 -24.30 -16.50 -36.32
N SER A 106 -25.37 -15.80 -36.69
CA SER A 106 -25.51 -14.33 -36.53
C SER A 106 -25.42 -13.84 -35.08
N GLU A 107 -25.70 -14.71 -34.11
CA GLU A 107 -25.60 -14.42 -32.66
C GLU A 107 -24.63 -15.37 -31.93
N TYR A 108 -23.64 -15.94 -32.62
CA TYR A 108 -22.71 -16.93 -32.02
C TYR A 108 -23.42 -18.20 -31.49
N GLU A 109 -24.60 -18.52 -32.01
CA GLU A 109 -25.41 -19.67 -31.60
C GLU A 109 -24.64 -21.00 -31.64
N TYR A 110 -23.70 -21.13 -32.58
CA TYR A 110 -22.89 -22.34 -32.76
C TYR A 110 -21.49 -22.26 -32.14
N ALA A 111 -21.14 -21.14 -31.51
CA ALA A 111 -19.80 -20.91 -30.97
C ALA A 111 -19.41 -21.96 -29.93
N GLY A 112 -20.30 -22.29 -28.98
CA GLY A 112 -20.05 -23.29 -27.95
C GLY A 112 -19.65 -24.65 -28.53
N LYS A 113 -20.41 -25.13 -29.53
CA LYS A 113 -20.16 -26.40 -30.20
C LYS A 113 -18.84 -26.40 -30.99
N LYS A 114 -18.55 -25.31 -31.70
CA LYS A 114 -17.30 -25.15 -32.47
C LYS A 114 -16.08 -25.11 -31.55
N ILE A 115 -16.17 -24.42 -30.41
CA ILE A 115 -15.13 -24.40 -29.38
C ILE A 115 -14.94 -25.81 -28.79
N GLY A 116 -16.02 -26.50 -28.43
CA GLY A 116 -15.97 -27.88 -27.95
C GLY A 116 -15.27 -28.82 -28.94
N ASP A 117 -15.61 -28.72 -30.23
CA ASP A 117 -14.97 -29.51 -31.28
C ASP A 117 -13.47 -29.21 -31.46
N LEU A 118 -13.05 -27.94 -31.31
CA LEU A 118 -11.63 -27.57 -31.31
C LEU A 118 -10.87 -28.21 -30.14
N ILE A 119 -11.41 -28.08 -28.92
CA ILE A 119 -10.78 -28.62 -27.71
C ILE A 119 -10.70 -30.15 -27.77
N ARG A 120 -11.73 -30.82 -28.32
CA ARG A 120 -11.71 -32.28 -28.51
C ARG A 120 -10.61 -32.73 -29.46
N ARG A 121 -10.38 -32.00 -30.56
CA ARG A 121 -9.35 -32.33 -31.56
C ARG A 121 -7.93 -32.03 -31.06
N ASN A 122 -7.79 -31.13 -30.10
CA ASN A 122 -6.50 -30.66 -29.63
C ASN A 122 -6.27 -30.97 -28.14
N GLN A 123 -5.51 -32.04 -27.87
CA GLN A 123 -5.21 -32.48 -26.51
C GLN A 123 -4.35 -31.49 -25.72
N GLY A 124 -3.59 -30.62 -26.40
CA GLY A 124 -2.74 -29.60 -25.80
C GLY A 124 -3.45 -28.28 -25.52
N MET A 125 -4.73 -28.13 -25.87
CA MET A 125 -5.41 -26.85 -25.82
C MET A 125 -5.94 -26.51 -24.42
N ILE A 126 -5.72 -25.26 -23.99
CA ILE A 126 -6.40 -24.61 -22.88
C ILE A 126 -7.19 -23.41 -23.40
N ALA A 127 -8.50 -23.41 -23.17
CA ALA A 127 -9.41 -22.38 -23.63
C ALA A 127 -9.92 -21.53 -22.46
N PHE A 128 -9.83 -20.20 -22.58
CA PHE A 128 -10.49 -19.24 -21.69
C PHE A 128 -11.73 -18.66 -22.37
N VAL A 129 -12.90 -19.00 -21.84
CA VAL A 129 -14.17 -18.87 -22.55
C VAL A 129 -15.34 -18.70 -21.58
N PRO A 130 -16.42 -18.01 -22.00
CA PRO A 130 -17.62 -17.87 -21.18
C PRO A 130 -18.23 -19.22 -20.79
N GLN A 131 -18.57 -19.39 -19.52
CA GLN A 131 -19.07 -20.64 -18.97
C GLN A 131 -20.41 -21.03 -19.62
N ASN A 132 -21.27 -20.07 -19.92
CA ASN A 132 -22.59 -20.27 -20.54
C ASN A 132 -22.52 -20.93 -21.93
N LEU A 133 -21.44 -20.74 -22.68
CA LEU A 133 -21.28 -21.33 -24.01
C LEU A 133 -20.94 -22.83 -23.98
N ILE A 134 -20.38 -23.32 -22.87
CA ILE A 134 -19.72 -24.62 -22.82
C ILE A 134 -20.38 -25.61 -21.85
N GLN A 135 -21.28 -25.14 -20.98
CA GLN A 135 -21.98 -25.97 -19.97
C GLN A 135 -22.60 -27.27 -20.50
N ASN A 136 -23.01 -27.33 -21.77
CA ASN A 136 -23.72 -28.46 -22.35
C ASN A 136 -22.85 -29.34 -23.28
N GLU A 137 -21.56 -29.04 -23.43
CA GLU A 137 -20.71 -29.75 -24.38
C GLU A 137 -20.08 -31.03 -23.76
N PRO A 138 -20.28 -32.22 -24.37
CA PRO A 138 -19.68 -33.46 -23.88
C PRO A 138 -18.17 -33.54 -24.17
N ASP A 139 -17.46 -34.41 -23.43
CA ASP A 139 -16.06 -34.80 -23.67
C ASP A 139 -15.00 -33.69 -23.61
N ILE A 140 -15.28 -32.65 -22.83
CA ILE A 140 -14.34 -31.62 -22.42
C ILE A 140 -14.31 -31.55 -20.89
N ARG A 141 -13.24 -30.99 -20.32
CA ARG A 141 -13.08 -30.84 -18.88
C ARG A 141 -12.91 -29.37 -18.53
N MET A 142 -13.81 -28.87 -17.69
CA MET A 142 -13.62 -27.58 -17.02
C MET A 142 -12.64 -27.79 -15.87
N LEU A 143 -11.62 -26.94 -15.79
CA LEU A 143 -10.71 -26.95 -14.64
C LEU A 143 -11.48 -26.51 -13.39
N GLU A 144 -11.15 -27.13 -12.26
CA GLU A 144 -11.72 -26.73 -10.96
C GLU A 144 -11.30 -25.30 -10.66
N ASP A 145 -12.28 -24.41 -10.61
CA ASP A 145 -12.08 -23.06 -10.10
C ASP A 145 -11.98 -23.13 -8.58
N ARG A 146 -10.85 -22.67 -8.06
CA ARG A 146 -10.61 -22.61 -6.61
C ARG A 146 -10.68 -21.17 -6.19
N ASP A 147 -11.00 -20.95 -4.93
CA ASP A 147 -10.93 -19.60 -4.39
C ASP A 147 -9.47 -19.13 -4.33
N ILE A 148 -9.29 -17.81 -4.44
CA ILE A 148 -7.98 -17.18 -4.38
C ILE A 148 -7.31 -17.53 -3.03
N PRO A 149 -6.17 -18.24 -3.03
CA PRO A 149 -5.55 -18.69 -1.80
C PRO A 149 -4.84 -17.52 -1.10
N ALA A 150 -5.05 -17.40 0.21
CA ALA A 150 -4.43 -16.34 1.02
C ALA A 150 -2.89 -16.32 0.94
N LYS A 151 -2.27 -17.48 0.72
CA LYS A 151 -0.82 -17.58 0.54
C LYS A 151 -0.34 -16.81 -0.70
N ASP A 152 -1.04 -16.93 -1.82
CA ASP A 152 -0.62 -16.30 -3.09
C ASP A 152 -0.84 -14.79 -3.04
N VAL A 153 -1.82 -14.33 -2.26
CA VAL A 153 -2.03 -12.91 -1.99
C VAL A 153 -0.95 -12.36 -1.06
N LEU A 154 -0.75 -12.98 0.12
CA LEU A 154 0.14 -12.46 1.16
C LEU A 154 1.63 -12.61 0.83
N LEU A 155 2.00 -13.68 0.10
CA LEU A 155 3.38 -13.97 -0.29
C LEU A 155 3.63 -13.77 -1.80
N GLY A 156 2.63 -13.31 -2.55
CA GLY A 156 2.76 -13.06 -3.98
C GLY A 156 3.69 -11.88 -4.28
N THR A 157 4.47 -12.04 -5.34
CA THR A 157 5.51 -11.10 -5.77
C THR A 157 5.09 -10.22 -6.94
N GLU A 158 3.86 -10.37 -7.42
CA GLU A 158 3.33 -9.65 -8.58
C GLU A 158 1.96 -9.04 -8.25
N TRP A 159 1.69 -7.82 -8.75
CA TRP A 159 0.40 -7.16 -8.60
C TRP A 159 -0.15 -6.82 -9.99
N TYR A 160 -1.05 -7.67 -10.48
CA TYR A 160 -1.72 -7.53 -11.78
C TYR A 160 -3.23 -7.82 -11.62
N PRO A 161 -3.98 -6.89 -11.00
CA PRO A 161 -5.39 -7.10 -10.69
C PRO A 161 -6.31 -7.13 -11.92
N THR A 162 -5.83 -6.62 -13.06
CA THR A 162 -6.56 -6.57 -14.34
C THR A 162 -6.09 -7.65 -15.33
N ALA A 163 -5.23 -8.58 -14.91
CA ALA A 163 -4.76 -9.65 -15.78
C ALA A 163 -5.90 -10.62 -16.13
N THR A 164 -5.97 -11.00 -17.40
CA THR A 164 -6.89 -12.02 -17.91
C THR A 164 -6.08 -13.20 -18.46
N PRO A 165 -6.40 -14.45 -18.12
CA PRO A 165 -7.65 -14.93 -17.50
C PRO A 165 -7.82 -14.83 -15.97
N SER A 166 -6.73 -14.64 -15.23
CA SER A 166 -6.74 -14.69 -13.76
C SER A 166 -6.02 -13.47 -13.18
N PRO A 167 -6.66 -12.71 -12.27
CA PRO A 167 -6.02 -11.59 -11.61
C PRO A 167 -5.00 -12.06 -10.56
N ILE A 168 -3.94 -11.28 -10.38
CA ILE A 168 -2.87 -11.56 -9.41
C ILE A 168 -2.79 -10.44 -8.38
N PHE A 169 -2.94 -10.79 -7.10
CA PHE A 169 -3.04 -9.84 -5.98
C PHE A 169 -1.85 -9.94 -5.01
N GLY A 170 -0.66 -10.25 -5.49
CA GLY A 170 0.53 -10.35 -4.65
C GLY A 170 0.89 -9.02 -3.99
N ILE A 171 0.82 -8.96 -2.66
CA ILE A 171 0.98 -7.70 -1.92
C ILE A 171 2.43 -7.29 -1.70
N LEU A 172 3.39 -8.21 -1.87
CA LEU A 172 4.78 -7.95 -1.45
C LEU A 172 5.40 -6.73 -2.14
N PRO A 173 5.28 -6.51 -3.47
CA PRO A 173 5.81 -5.32 -4.12
C PRO A 173 5.32 -4.02 -3.46
N LEU A 174 4.03 -3.96 -3.13
CA LEU A 174 3.39 -2.79 -2.54
C LEU A 174 3.82 -2.59 -1.08
N LEU A 175 3.92 -3.68 -0.33
CA LEU A 175 4.39 -3.68 1.06
C LEU A 175 5.84 -3.20 1.15
N TYR A 176 6.72 -3.77 0.32
CA TYR A 176 8.11 -3.36 0.22
C TYR A 176 8.20 -1.90 -0.22
N GLY A 177 7.47 -1.48 -1.26
CA GLY A 177 7.44 -0.09 -1.69
C GLY A 177 7.06 0.89 -0.58
N THR A 178 5.99 0.61 0.17
CA THR A 178 5.57 1.42 1.33
C THR A 178 6.67 1.49 2.39
N LEU A 179 7.17 0.34 2.85
CA LEU A 179 8.15 0.30 3.93
C LEU A 179 9.50 0.92 3.51
N TRP A 180 9.91 0.70 2.27
CA TRP A 180 11.19 1.18 1.73
C TRP A 180 11.21 2.71 1.69
N VAL A 181 10.21 3.35 1.07
CA VAL A 181 10.15 4.82 1.00
C VAL A 181 9.99 5.43 2.39
N SER A 182 9.10 4.89 3.23
CA SER A 182 8.92 5.42 4.57
C SER A 182 10.18 5.29 5.42
N PHE A 183 10.92 4.19 5.30
CA PHE A 183 12.18 3.99 6.01
C PHE A 183 13.22 5.05 5.66
N PHE A 184 13.48 5.28 4.36
CA PHE A 184 14.46 6.27 3.92
C PHE A 184 13.98 7.71 4.19
N ALA A 185 12.68 7.98 4.08
CA ALA A 185 12.12 9.28 4.47
C ALA A 185 12.39 9.60 5.94
N ILE A 186 12.19 8.63 6.84
CA ILE A 186 12.40 8.81 8.28
C ILE A 186 13.89 8.84 8.62
N LEU A 187 14.72 8.06 7.92
CA LEU A 187 16.18 8.13 8.05
C LEU A 187 16.72 9.54 7.78
N ILE A 188 16.07 10.30 6.90
CA ILE A 188 16.38 11.71 6.64
C ILE A 188 15.65 12.61 7.65
N ALA A 189 14.32 12.51 7.76
CA ALA A 189 13.53 13.48 8.53
C ALA A 189 13.85 13.46 10.03
N LEU A 190 14.14 12.29 10.61
CA LEU A 190 14.35 12.14 12.04
C LEU A 190 15.61 12.87 12.55
N PRO A 191 16.82 12.63 12.02
CA PRO A 191 18.02 13.32 12.50
C PRO A 191 17.95 14.82 12.24
N PHE A 192 17.49 15.25 11.07
CA PHE A 192 17.37 16.67 10.75
C PHE A 192 16.29 17.35 11.61
N GLY A 193 15.13 16.71 11.77
CA GLY A 193 14.01 17.26 12.54
C GLY A 193 14.34 17.41 14.01
N LEU A 194 14.95 16.39 14.63
CA LEU A 194 15.37 16.46 16.03
C LEU A 194 16.50 17.48 16.23
N SER A 195 17.45 17.58 15.30
CA SER A 195 18.53 18.57 15.39
C SER A 195 18.01 19.99 15.36
N VAL A 196 17.07 20.29 14.44
CA VAL A 196 16.43 21.61 14.36
C VAL A 196 15.58 21.87 15.61
N ALA A 197 14.84 20.88 16.10
CA ALA A 197 14.06 21.03 17.32
C ALA A 197 14.94 21.37 18.53
N ILE A 198 16.05 20.64 18.74
CA ILE A 198 17.00 20.87 19.84
C ILE A 198 17.63 22.27 19.72
N TYR A 199 18.04 22.64 18.50
CA TYR A 199 18.58 23.96 18.24
C TYR A 199 17.57 25.04 18.60
N MET A 200 16.32 24.92 18.13
CA MET A 200 15.28 25.93 18.37
C MET A 200 14.87 26.05 19.83
N SER A 201 14.84 24.94 20.58
CA SER A 201 14.40 24.96 21.98
C SER A 201 15.50 25.42 22.94
N GLU A 202 16.78 25.07 22.68
CA GLU A 202 17.84 25.22 23.69
C GLU A 202 19.03 26.09 23.25
N VAL A 203 19.23 26.34 21.95
CA VAL A 203 20.41 27.07 21.43
C VAL A 203 20.04 28.38 20.74
N ALA A 204 18.90 28.42 20.06
CA ALA A 204 18.49 29.56 19.25
C ALA A 204 18.11 30.76 20.11
N ASN A 205 18.57 31.95 19.70
CA ASN A 205 18.12 33.19 20.30
C ASN A 205 16.61 33.42 20.01
N PRO A 206 15.87 34.12 20.91
CA PRO A 206 14.42 34.30 20.78
C PRO A 206 13.96 34.86 19.43
N LYS A 207 14.75 35.76 18.82
CA LYS A 207 14.45 36.34 17.50
C LYS A 207 14.43 35.27 16.39
N ILE A 208 15.40 34.36 16.40
CA ILE A 208 15.52 33.29 15.38
C ILE A 208 14.34 32.32 15.55
N ARG A 209 14.07 31.90 16.79
CA ARG A 209 12.94 31.02 17.11
C ARG A 209 11.60 31.61 16.66
N ASN A 210 11.37 32.89 16.91
CA ASN A 210 10.12 33.58 16.53
C ASN A 210 9.94 33.73 15.01
N ILE A 211 11.00 33.56 14.22
CA ILE A 211 10.93 33.56 12.74
C ILE A 211 10.80 32.13 12.21
N LEU A 212 11.63 31.21 12.68
CA LEU A 212 11.66 29.83 12.19
C LEU A 212 10.37 29.07 12.50
N LYS A 213 9.83 29.23 13.72
CA LYS A 213 8.65 28.47 14.14
C LYS A 213 7.42 28.72 13.25
N PRO A 214 7.01 29.98 12.98
CA PRO A 214 5.94 30.23 12.02
C PRO A 214 6.23 29.70 10.61
N ILE A 215 7.46 29.81 10.11
CA ILE A 215 7.83 29.29 8.79
C ILE A 215 7.63 27.77 8.73
N ILE A 216 8.09 27.04 9.74
CA ILE A 216 7.94 25.59 9.81
C ILE A 216 6.45 25.21 9.93
N GLU A 217 5.68 25.93 10.75
CA GLU A 217 4.23 25.70 10.84
C GLU A 217 3.50 25.96 9.53
N LEU A 218 3.92 26.97 8.75
CA LEU A 218 3.38 27.22 7.41
C LEU A 218 3.65 26.07 6.44
N LEU A 219 4.79 25.36 6.56
CA LEU A 219 5.07 24.19 5.74
C LEU A 219 4.07 23.04 5.98
N ASN A 220 3.53 22.89 7.19
CA ASN A 220 2.46 21.93 7.47
C ASN A 220 1.14 22.28 6.75
N GLY A 221 0.93 23.56 6.41
CA GLY A 221 -0.27 24.04 5.71
C GLY A 221 -0.26 23.82 4.21
N ILE A 222 0.88 23.42 3.62
CA ILE A 222 1.00 23.18 2.18
C ILE A 222 0.31 21.85 1.82
N PRO A 223 -0.62 21.83 0.84
CA PRO A 223 -1.26 20.59 0.38
C PRO A 223 -0.25 19.58 -0.17
N SER A 224 -0.47 18.29 0.05
CA SER A 224 0.45 17.23 -0.39
C SER A 224 0.67 17.20 -1.91
N VAL A 225 -0.37 17.45 -2.70
CA VAL A 225 -0.27 17.52 -4.17
C VAL A 225 0.71 18.60 -4.64
N VAL A 226 0.89 19.70 -3.89
CA VAL A 226 1.86 20.75 -4.21
C VAL A 226 3.28 20.24 -4.00
N TYR A 227 3.52 19.48 -2.92
CA TYR A 227 4.79 18.81 -2.70
C TYR A 227 5.08 17.75 -3.78
N GLY A 228 4.07 16.97 -4.17
CA GLY A 228 4.17 16.00 -5.27
C GLY A 228 4.54 16.66 -6.59
N PHE A 229 3.85 17.76 -6.95
CA PHE A 229 4.16 18.53 -8.14
C PHE A 229 5.56 19.13 -8.11
N PHE A 230 5.98 19.72 -6.98
CA PHE A 230 7.35 20.20 -6.80
C PHE A 230 8.38 19.07 -6.95
N GLY A 231 8.10 17.90 -6.36
CA GLY A 231 8.93 16.72 -6.50
C GLY A 231 9.09 16.28 -7.94
N LEU A 232 7.98 16.21 -8.68
CA LEU A 232 7.99 15.83 -10.09
C LEU A 232 8.70 16.89 -10.97
N ALA A 233 8.50 18.17 -10.70
CA ALA A 233 9.05 19.24 -11.55
C ALA A 233 10.52 19.57 -11.25
N VAL A 234 10.99 19.31 -10.02
CA VAL A 234 12.32 19.74 -9.56
C VAL A 234 13.17 18.55 -9.10
N ILE A 235 12.67 17.74 -8.15
CA ILE A 235 13.46 16.66 -7.54
C ILE A 235 13.71 15.53 -8.53
N VAL A 236 12.69 15.10 -9.27
CA VAL A 236 12.78 14.02 -10.27
C VAL A 236 13.82 14.37 -11.35
N PRO A 237 13.75 15.53 -12.05
CA PRO A 237 14.79 15.92 -13.01
C PRO A 237 16.17 16.11 -12.37
N LEU A 238 16.25 16.63 -11.15
CA LEU A 238 17.52 16.79 -10.44
C LEU A 238 18.18 15.43 -10.22
N LEU A 239 17.43 14.44 -9.73
CA LEU A 239 17.93 13.08 -9.50
C LEU A 239 18.29 12.40 -10.82
N GLN A 240 17.45 12.55 -11.85
CA GLN A 240 17.69 12.01 -13.18
C GLN A 240 19.05 12.47 -13.73
N ASN A 241 19.32 13.77 -13.68
CA ASN A 241 20.57 14.35 -14.18
C ASN A 241 21.77 14.07 -13.27
N THR A 242 21.58 13.99 -11.95
CA THR A 242 22.68 13.78 -10.99
C THR A 242 23.17 12.33 -11.00
N PHE A 243 22.25 11.38 -11.18
CA PHE A 243 22.53 9.94 -11.14
C PHE A 243 22.53 9.29 -12.53
N ASP A 244 22.38 10.08 -13.60
CA ASP A 244 22.31 9.62 -15.00
C ASP A 244 21.28 8.49 -15.20
N LEU A 245 20.08 8.72 -14.66
CA LEU A 245 18.99 7.73 -14.68
C LEU A 245 18.15 7.86 -15.95
N PRO A 246 17.61 6.75 -16.49
CA PRO A 246 16.64 6.80 -17.59
C PRO A 246 15.37 7.59 -17.22
N VAL A 247 14.91 7.40 -15.98
CA VAL A 247 13.75 8.06 -15.37
C VAL A 247 14.13 8.51 -13.96
N GLY A 248 13.69 9.71 -13.55
CA GLY A 248 14.02 10.24 -12.22
C GLY A 248 13.03 9.80 -11.13
N GLU A 249 11.85 9.34 -11.54
CA GLU A 249 10.81 8.83 -10.65
C GLU A 249 11.29 7.59 -9.93
N SER A 250 11.44 7.69 -8.60
CA SER A 250 12.16 6.70 -7.82
C SER A 250 11.74 6.69 -6.36
N GLY A 251 12.07 5.61 -5.66
CA GLY A 251 11.95 5.53 -4.21
C GLY A 251 12.69 6.67 -3.49
N LEU A 252 13.83 7.12 -4.02
CA LEU A 252 14.61 8.24 -3.48
C LEU A 252 13.84 9.56 -3.62
N ALA A 253 13.28 9.84 -4.79
CA ALA A 253 12.46 11.04 -5.01
C ALA A 253 11.29 11.09 -4.02
N GLY A 254 10.57 9.97 -3.86
CA GLY A 254 9.52 9.81 -2.86
C GLY A 254 10.03 10.05 -1.45
N SER A 255 11.15 9.44 -1.08
CA SER A 255 11.71 9.54 0.27
C SER A 255 12.10 10.96 0.65
N ILE A 256 12.66 11.73 -0.29
CA ILE A 256 13.02 13.13 -0.08
C ILE A 256 11.77 13.98 0.15
N ILE A 257 10.75 13.83 -0.70
CA ILE A 257 9.51 14.59 -0.56
C ILE A 257 8.79 14.25 0.75
N LEU A 258 8.70 12.97 1.09
CA LEU A 258 8.14 12.54 2.37
C LEU A 258 8.94 13.07 3.56
N ALA A 259 10.27 13.11 3.46
CA ALA A 259 11.11 13.66 4.52
C ALA A 259 10.81 15.15 4.74
N ILE A 260 10.73 15.94 3.66
CA ILE A 260 10.36 17.35 3.71
C ILE A 260 8.98 17.54 4.35
N MET A 261 8.03 16.66 4.05
CA MET A 261 6.68 16.72 4.62
C MET A 261 6.62 16.28 6.09
N ALA A 262 7.44 15.32 6.52
CA ALA A 262 7.48 14.84 7.89
C ALA A 262 8.24 15.78 8.83
N LEU A 263 9.23 16.52 8.31
CA LEU A 263 10.10 17.42 9.07
C LEU A 263 9.32 18.42 9.93
N PRO A 264 8.37 19.22 9.39
CA PRO A 264 7.67 20.21 10.19
C PRO A 264 6.93 19.62 11.38
N THR A 265 6.33 18.44 11.20
CA THR A 265 5.62 17.71 12.26
C THR A 265 6.57 17.26 13.36
N ILE A 266 7.73 16.68 13.01
CA ILE A 266 8.73 16.23 13.98
C ILE A 266 9.31 17.44 14.73
N ILE A 267 9.66 18.51 14.00
CA ILE A 267 10.30 19.70 14.58
C ILE A 267 9.38 20.38 15.59
N THR A 268 8.14 20.70 15.20
CA THR A 268 7.24 21.49 16.06
C THR A 268 6.89 20.75 17.34
N VAL A 269 6.52 19.47 17.23
CA VAL A 269 6.12 18.67 18.39
C VAL A 269 7.29 18.40 19.34
N ALA A 270 8.48 18.09 18.80
CA ALA A 270 9.66 17.88 19.63
C ALA A 270 10.14 19.19 20.29
N GLU A 271 10.11 20.30 19.57
CA GLU A 271 10.48 21.62 20.09
C GLU A 271 9.53 22.08 21.20
N ASP A 272 8.22 21.88 21.04
CA ASP A 272 7.22 22.16 22.08
C ASP A 272 7.46 21.31 23.33
N ALA A 273 7.74 20.02 23.15
CA ALA A 273 8.04 19.10 24.24
C ALA A 273 9.27 19.55 25.05
N MET A 274 10.34 19.96 24.36
CA MET A 274 11.55 20.46 25.02
C MET A 274 11.32 21.82 25.67
N SER A 275 10.69 22.76 24.97
CA SER A 275 10.38 24.09 25.49
C SER A 275 9.50 24.07 26.74
N ASN A 276 8.65 23.06 26.90
CA ASN A 276 7.79 22.87 28.08
C ASN A 276 8.51 22.24 29.29
N CYS A 277 9.76 21.79 29.16
CA CYS A 277 10.55 21.34 30.32
C CYS A 277 10.60 22.49 31.37
N PRO A 278 10.47 22.22 32.68
CA PRO A 278 10.54 23.27 33.71
C PRO A 278 11.86 24.04 33.68
N ARG A 279 11.81 25.37 33.77
CA ARG A 279 13.03 26.21 33.84
C ARG A 279 13.91 25.87 35.03
N SER A 280 13.29 25.53 36.18
CA SER A 280 14.00 25.12 37.39
C SER A 280 14.92 23.92 37.18
N MET A 281 14.54 22.96 36.33
CA MET A 281 15.39 21.80 36.02
C MET A 281 16.64 22.20 35.24
N ARG A 282 16.51 23.15 34.30
CA ARG A 282 17.65 23.68 33.53
C ARG A 282 18.59 24.48 34.42
N GLU A 283 18.03 25.41 35.20
CA GLU A 283 18.79 26.26 36.10
C GLU A 283 19.51 25.46 37.19
N ALA A 284 18.87 24.43 37.75
CA ALA A 284 19.49 23.53 38.72
C ALA A 284 20.68 22.76 38.12
N SER A 285 20.55 22.26 36.88
CA SER A 285 21.65 21.58 36.19
C SER A 285 22.86 22.50 35.97
N LEU A 286 22.62 23.72 35.52
CA LEU A 286 23.66 24.73 35.30
C LEU A 286 24.31 25.17 36.63
N ALA A 287 23.52 25.33 37.70
CA ALA A 287 24.01 25.68 39.04
C ALA A 287 24.94 24.60 39.64
N LEU A 288 24.76 23.33 39.26
CA LEU A 288 25.67 22.23 39.60
C LEU A 288 26.96 22.22 38.76
N GLY A 289 27.20 23.24 37.94
CA GLY A 289 28.39 23.35 37.09
C GLY A 289 28.30 22.56 35.77
N SER A 290 27.10 22.11 35.38
CA SER A 290 26.90 21.45 34.08
C SER A 290 27.04 22.45 32.94
N THR A 291 27.60 22.02 31.81
CA THR A 291 27.58 22.76 30.55
C THR A 291 26.20 22.72 29.90
N GLN A 292 25.89 23.68 29.02
CA GLN A 292 24.63 23.71 28.26
C GLN A 292 24.37 22.39 27.53
N TRP A 293 25.39 21.80 26.90
CA TRP A 293 25.26 20.50 26.23
C TRP A 293 24.91 19.36 27.19
N GLN A 294 25.53 19.33 28.38
CA GLN A 294 25.21 18.35 29.41
C GLN A 294 23.78 18.53 29.93
N THR A 295 23.31 19.76 30.10
CA THR A 295 21.91 20.05 30.48
C THR A 295 20.93 19.57 29.41
N ILE A 296 21.21 19.83 28.12
CA ILE A 296 20.38 19.36 27.01
C ILE A 296 20.29 17.83 27.01
N TYR A 297 21.45 17.16 26.98
CA TYR A 297 21.52 15.71 26.82
C TYR A 297 21.05 14.92 28.04
N LYS A 298 21.35 15.40 29.26
CA LYS A 298 21.06 14.65 30.51
C LYS A 298 19.79 15.08 31.23
N VAL A 299 19.24 16.25 30.92
CA VAL A 299 18.08 16.80 31.65
C VAL A 299 16.92 17.07 30.71
N VAL A 300 17.11 17.91 29.69
CA VAL A 300 16.02 18.34 28.80
C VAL A 300 15.51 17.17 27.95
N ILE A 301 16.39 16.49 27.20
CA ILE A 301 15.99 15.37 26.34
C ILE A 301 15.31 14.24 27.14
N PRO A 302 15.87 13.77 28.27
CA PRO A 302 15.22 12.73 29.08
C PRO A 302 13.88 13.19 29.68
N SER A 303 13.78 14.44 30.14
CA SER A 303 12.53 14.99 30.69
C SER A 303 11.44 15.16 29.64
N SER A 304 11.81 15.38 28.37
CA SER A 304 10.87 15.65 27.27
C SER A 304 10.68 14.46 26.34
N ILE A 305 11.21 13.28 26.70
CA ILE A 305 11.25 12.11 25.81
C ILE A 305 9.87 11.69 25.33
N SER A 306 8.83 11.79 26.17
CA SER A 306 7.46 11.40 25.79
C SER A 306 6.83 12.31 24.75
N GLY A 307 7.22 13.59 24.72
CA GLY A 307 6.76 14.53 23.70
C GLY A 307 7.59 14.40 22.42
N ILE A 308 8.90 14.19 22.55
CA ILE A 308 9.78 13.89 21.41
C ILE A 308 9.31 12.62 20.70
N THR A 309 9.06 11.52 21.43
CA THR A 309 8.56 10.27 20.84
C THR A 309 7.21 10.46 20.17
N SER A 310 6.29 11.23 20.78
CA SER A 310 5.00 11.59 20.14
C SER A 310 5.21 12.30 18.79
N GLY A 311 6.14 13.25 18.71
CA GLY A 311 6.47 13.95 17.47
C GLY A 311 7.05 13.02 16.40
N VAL A 312 7.90 12.08 16.80
CA VAL A 312 8.45 11.05 15.92
C VAL A 312 7.37 10.10 15.42
N VAL A 313 6.48 9.62 16.28
CA VAL A 313 5.34 8.77 15.88
C VAL A 313 4.46 9.49 14.86
N LEU A 314 4.15 10.76 15.10
CA LEU A 314 3.32 11.54 14.20
C LEU A 314 4.00 11.75 12.84
N GLY A 315 5.33 11.98 12.83
CA GLY A 315 6.14 12.06 11.61
C GLY A 315 6.18 10.74 10.83
N ILE A 316 6.37 9.60 11.50
CA ILE A 316 6.33 8.27 10.89
C ILE A 316 4.95 7.98 10.31
N GLY A 317 3.88 8.25 11.08
CA GLY A 317 2.51 8.10 10.60
C GLY A 317 2.22 8.93 9.37
N ARG A 318 2.76 10.16 9.29
CA ARG A 318 2.66 11.02 8.10
C ARG A 318 3.41 10.44 6.90
N ALA A 319 4.61 9.89 7.10
CA ALA A 319 5.39 9.27 6.01
C ALA A 319 4.74 7.98 5.48
N ILE A 320 4.13 7.17 6.36
CA ILE A 320 3.45 5.94 5.95
C ILE A 320 2.10 6.24 5.32
N GLY A 321 1.41 7.27 5.82
CA GLY A 321 0.07 7.67 5.39
C GLY A 321 0.00 8.54 4.13
N GLU A 322 1.13 8.92 3.55
CA GLU A 322 1.14 9.81 2.40
C GLU A 322 0.77 9.08 1.09
N THR A 323 -0.11 9.71 0.31
CA THR A 323 -0.77 9.08 -0.82
C THR A 323 -0.41 9.78 -2.13
N MET A 324 -0.78 11.05 -2.26
CA MET A 324 -0.75 11.76 -3.54
C MET A 324 0.65 12.21 -3.92
N ALA A 325 1.42 12.71 -2.95
CA ALA A 325 2.78 13.14 -3.24
C ALA A 325 3.65 11.98 -3.74
N VAL A 326 3.48 10.79 -3.14
CA VAL A 326 4.20 9.56 -3.49
C VAL A 326 3.79 9.07 -4.87
N LEU A 327 2.47 8.98 -5.14
CA LEU A 327 1.94 8.54 -6.44
C LEU A 327 2.53 9.35 -7.61
N MET A 328 2.77 10.64 -7.42
CA MET A 328 3.31 11.52 -8.46
C MET A 328 4.82 11.36 -8.73
N VAL A 329 5.61 10.88 -7.75
CA VAL A 329 7.09 10.98 -7.83
C VAL A 329 7.82 9.64 -7.78
N THR A 330 7.15 8.55 -7.39
CA THR A 330 7.82 7.22 -7.28
C THR A 330 7.67 6.34 -8.51
N GLY A 331 6.99 6.83 -9.56
CA GLY A 331 6.84 6.11 -10.84
C GLY A 331 5.73 5.06 -10.84
N ASN A 332 5.13 4.75 -9.67
CA ASN A 332 3.95 3.89 -9.53
C ASN A 332 4.10 2.48 -10.13
N ALA A 333 5.33 1.94 -10.15
CA ALA A 333 5.62 0.60 -10.65
C ALA A 333 5.47 -0.46 -9.55
N ALA A 334 4.62 -1.47 -9.75
CA ALA A 334 4.37 -2.53 -8.78
C ALA A 334 5.45 -3.64 -8.83
N VAL A 335 6.70 -3.23 -8.65
CA VAL A 335 7.88 -4.12 -8.63
C VAL A 335 8.52 -4.12 -7.25
N ILE A 336 9.19 -5.22 -6.88
CA ILE A 336 9.95 -5.28 -5.62
C ILE A 336 11.22 -4.44 -5.82
N PRO A 337 11.39 -3.32 -5.11
CA PRO A 337 12.56 -2.47 -5.28
C PRO A 337 13.82 -3.19 -4.76
N THR A 338 14.88 -3.16 -5.56
CA THR A 338 16.21 -3.65 -5.16
C THR A 338 17.15 -2.50 -4.85
N SER A 339 16.90 -1.33 -5.44
CA SER A 339 17.63 -0.09 -5.23
C SER A 339 16.69 1.06 -4.87
N ILE A 340 17.21 2.07 -4.17
CA ILE A 340 16.46 3.29 -3.85
C ILE A 340 16.19 4.16 -5.08
N LEU A 341 16.99 4.00 -6.15
CA LEU A 341 16.86 4.77 -7.39
C LEU A 341 15.82 4.17 -8.35
N GLU A 342 15.24 3.01 -8.01
CA GLU A 342 14.22 2.36 -8.83
C GLU A 342 12.82 2.93 -8.52
N PRO A 343 11.91 2.92 -9.52
CA PRO A 343 10.52 3.22 -9.30
C PRO A 343 9.88 2.14 -8.43
N LEU A 344 8.87 2.55 -7.66
CA LEU A 344 8.11 1.66 -6.81
C LEU A 344 6.68 2.17 -6.63
N ARG A 345 5.84 1.30 -6.09
CA ARG A 345 4.45 1.58 -5.77
C ARG A 345 4.16 1.29 -4.30
N THR A 346 3.39 2.16 -3.66
CA THR A 346 2.97 2.00 -2.27
C THR A 346 1.53 1.51 -2.17
N ILE A 347 1.18 0.93 -1.02
CA ILE A 347 -0.18 0.48 -0.72
C ILE A 347 -1.20 1.62 -0.90
N LEU A 348 -0.95 2.80 -0.32
CA LEU A 348 -1.88 3.93 -0.42
C LEU A 348 -2.01 4.46 -1.84
N ALA A 349 -0.90 4.56 -2.58
CA ALA A 349 -0.93 4.95 -3.98
C ALA A 349 -1.76 3.96 -4.83
N THR A 350 -1.67 2.66 -4.51
CA THR A 350 -2.47 1.61 -5.16
C THR A 350 -3.96 1.79 -4.88
N ILE A 351 -4.34 1.94 -3.60
CA ILE A 351 -5.74 2.15 -3.19
C ILE A 351 -6.29 3.42 -3.86
N ALA A 352 -5.55 4.53 -3.84
CA ALA A 352 -6.01 5.78 -4.42
C ALA A 352 -6.15 5.75 -5.94
N ALA A 353 -5.26 5.03 -6.63
CA ALA A 353 -5.29 4.92 -8.08
C ALA A 353 -6.38 3.95 -8.59
N GLU A 354 -6.61 2.84 -7.89
CA GLU A 354 -7.42 1.74 -8.43
C GLU A 354 -8.84 1.64 -7.83
N LEU A 355 -9.08 2.16 -6.62
CA LEU A 355 -10.37 1.96 -5.95
C LEU A 355 -11.55 2.59 -6.69
N GLY A 356 -11.31 3.68 -7.43
CA GLY A 356 -12.34 4.34 -8.23
C GLY A 356 -12.70 3.60 -9.52
N GLU A 357 -11.83 2.70 -9.98
CA GLU A 357 -12.00 1.95 -11.24
C GLU A 357 -12.44 0.49 -10.99
N ALA A 358 -12.23 -0.03 -9.78
CA ALA A 358 -12.58 -1.39 -9.41
C ALA A 358 -14.11 -1.60 -9.27
N PRO A 359 -14.71 -2.60 -9.95
CA PRO A 359 -16.14 -2.92 -9.81
C PRO A 359 -16.49 -3.31 -8.37
N ALA A 360 -17.51 -2.67 -7.80
CA ALA A 360 -17.94 -2.95 -6.43
C ALA A 360 -18.34 -4.41 -6.25
N GLY A 361 -17.79 -5.06 -5.23
CA GLY A 361 -18.03 -6.47 -4.90
C GLY A 361 -17.18 -7.48 -5.67
N GLY A 362 -16.38 -7.05 -6.66
CA GLY A 362 -15.45 -7.94 -7.36
C GLY A 362 -14.15 -8.19 -6.60
N ALA A 363 -13.38 -9.19 -7.04
CA ALA A 363 -12.10 -9.56 -6.44
C ALA A 363 -11.10 -8.39 -6.37
N HIS A 364 -10.99 -7.58 -7.44
CA HIS A 364 -10.12 -6.40 -7.45
C HIS A 364 -10.51 -5.39 -6.36
N TYR A 365 -11.80 -5.07 -6.24
CA TYR A 365 -12.30 -4.17 -5.20
C TYR A 365 -11.94 -4.68 -3.81
N GLN A 366 -12.26 -5.94 -3.51
CA GLN A 366 -11.99 -6.55 -2.21
C GLN A 366 -10.49 -6.65 -1.88
N SER A 367 -9.63 -6.84 -2.89
CA SER A 367 -8.18 -6.82 -2.72
C SER A 367 -7.66 -5.47 -2.21
N LEU A 368 -8.26 -4.35 -2.64
CA LEU A 368 -7.89 -3.01 -2.19
C LEU A 368 -8.30 -2.77 -0.73
N PHE A 369 -9.42 -3.35 -0.29
CA PHE A 369 -9.79 -3.33 1.15
C PHE A 369 -8.82 -4.15 1.98
N LEU A 370 -8.36 -5.31 1.48
CA LEU A 370 -7.32 -6.09 2.14
C LEU A 370 -6.02 -5.29 2.29
N LEU A 371 -5.59 -4.55 1.27
CA LEU A 371 -4.45 -3.64 1.39
C LEU A 371 -4.65 -2.60 2.51
N GLY A 372 -5.88 -2.07 2.67
CA GLY A 372 -6.24 -1.19 3.78
C GLY A 372 -6.14 -1.86 5.16
N VAL A 373 -6.59 -3.12 5.28
CA VAL A 373 -6.43 -3.92 6.51
C VAL A 373 -4.94 -4.12 6.84
N ILE A 374 -4.12 -4.43 5.84
CA ILE A 374 -2.68 -4.61 6.01
C ILE A 374 -2.04 -3.32 6.51
N LEU A 375 -2.35 -2.18 5.89
CA LEU A 375 -1.85 -0.87 6.31
C LEU A 375 -2.27 -0.51 7.73
N PHE A 376 -3.50 -0.84 8.12
CA PHE A 376 -3.99 -0.68 9.48
C PHE A 376 -3.12 -1.45 10.48
N PHE A 377 -2.83 -2.73 10.21
CA PHE A 377 -1.96 -3.53 11.07
C PHE A 377 -0.52 -3.03 11.10
N ILE A 378 0.04 -2.58 9.98
CA ILE A 378 1.38 -1.96 9.92
C ILE A 378 1.43 -0.73 10.81
N THR A 379 0.45 0.16 10.67
CA THR A 379 0.38 1.40 11.46
C THR A 379 0.20 1.09 12.94
N LEU A 380 -0.70 0.16 13.27
CA LEU A 380 -0.90 -0.30 14.66
C LEU A 380 0.38 -0.88 15.26
N PHE A 381 1.08 -1.73 14.50
CA PHE A 381 2.33 -2.35 14.93
C PHE A 381 3.42 -1.30 15.21
N ILE A 382 3.62 -0.36 14.29
CA ILE A 382 4.62 0.70 14.43
C ILE A 382 4.29 1.61 15.62
N ASN A 383 3.04 2.07 15.73
CA ASN A 383 2.61 2.90 16.86
C ASN A 383 2.79 2.16 18.19
N SER A 384 2.45 0.88 18.24
CA SER A 384 2.62 0.05 19.44
C SER A 384 4.10 -0.11 19.81
N CYS A 385 4.97 -0.36 18.82
CA CYS A 385 6.41 -0.47 19.05
C CYS A 385 7.00 0.81 19.64
N VAL A 386 6.64 1.97 19.09
CA VAL A 386 7.15 3.25 19.59
C VAL A 386 6.61 3.57 20.99
N GLU A 387 5.34 3.28 21.27
CA GLU A 387 4.76 3.49 22.60
C GLU A 387 5.40 2.58 23.67
N ILE A 388 5.69 1.32 23.33
CA ILE A 388 6.41 0.39 24.24
C ILE A 388 7.83 0.92 24.55
N VAL A 389 8.54 1.44 23.55
CA VAL A 389 9.87 2.04 23.75
C VAL A 389 9.78 3.30 24.61
N SER A 390 8.78 4.15 24.37
CA SER A 390 8.53 5.40 25.11
C SER A 390 8.18 5.14 26.58
N SER A 391 7.28 4.19 26.86
CA SER A 391 6.81 3.87 28.21
C SER A 391 7.90 3.26 29.10
N ARG A 392 8.82 2.46 28.54
CA ARG A 392 9.98 1.93 29.28
C ARG A 392 10.93 3.01 29.80
N ASN A 393 11.01 4.16 29.13
CA ASN A 393 11.83 5.29 29.57
C ASN A 393 11.16 6.12 30.69
N LYS A 394 9.83 6.05 30.83
CA LYS A 394 9.12 6.70 31.95
C LYS A 394 9.34 6.00 33.30
N ILE A 395 9.64 4.70 33.30
CA ILE A 395 9.78 3.89 34.53
C ILE A 395 11.20 3.98 35.14
N LYS A 396 12.19 4.49 34.39
CA LYS A 396 13.59 4.61 34.83
C LYS A 396 13.95 5.97 35.45
N ASN A 397 13.05 6.95 35.37
CA ASN A 397 13.17 8.25 36.03
C ASN A 397 12.13 8.34 37.15
#